data_AF-A0A949J0F0-F1
#
_entry.id   AF-A0A949J0F0-F1
#
_cell.length_a   1.000
_cell.length_b   1.000
_cell.length_c   1.000
_cell.angle_alpha   90.00
_cell.angle_beta   90.00
_cell.angle_gamma   90.00
#
_symmetry.space_group_name_H-M   'P 1'
#
loop_
_entity.id
_entity.type
_entity.pdbx_description
1 polymer ?
#
loop_
_entity_poly.entity_id
_entity_poly.type
_entity_poly.pdbx_seq_one_letter_code
_entity_poly.pdbx_strand_id
1 'polypeptide(L)'
;HAPQLPCAIQTIVQGDGKSLSIAAASIIAKHYRDELMIRIANDFPHYGWERNAGYGTREHLKALEIHGVTIHHRRSFAPVFKRLVQESSANN
;
A
#
# COMPACT_ATOMS: atom_id res chain seq x y z
N HIS A 1 -20.09 -1.75 -1.30
CA HIS A 1 -20.84 -1.95 -0.04
C HIS A 1 -20.38 -0.89 0.95
N ALA A 2 -21.29 -0.23 1.66
CA ALA A 2 -20.93 0.76 2.68
C ALA A 2 -20.43 0.05 3.96
N PRO A 3 -19.49 0.64 4.72
CA PRO A 3 -19.11 0.09 6.03
C PRO A 3 -20.30 0.17 7.00
N GLN A 4 -20.30 -0.65 8.05
CA GLN A 4 -21.30 -0.54 9.11
C GLN A 4 -20.85 0.52 10.12
N LEU A 5 -21.52 1.66 10.16
CA LEU A 5 -21.30 2.74 11.13
C LEU A 5 -22.63 3.14 11.78
N PRO A 6 -22.62 3.68 13.01
CA PRO A 6 -23.84 4.10 13.71
C PRO A 6 -24.41 5.43 13.18
N CYS A 7 -24.33 5.67 11.87
CA CYS A 7 -24.84 6.86 11.21
C CYS A 7 -25.33 6.53 9.79
N ALA A 8 -26.13 7.43 9.20
CA ALA A 8 -26.53 7.29 7.81
C ALA A 8 -25.31 7.45 6.89
N ILE A 9 -25.18 6.55 5.90
CA ILE A 9 -24.06 6.54 4.95
C ILE A 9 -24.59 6.60 3.53
N GLN A 10 -23.95 7.45 2.73
CA GLN A 10 -24.14 7.48 1.28
C GLN A 10 -22.78 7.27 0.61
N THR A 11 -22.70 6.29 -0.30
CA THR A 11 -21.51 6.06 -1.12
C THR A 11 -21.62 6.81 -2.44
N ILE A 12 -20.58 7.55 -2.82
CA ILE A 12 -20.54 8.32 -4.07
C ILE A 12 -19.38 7.83 -4.93
N VAL A 13 -19.69 7.33 -6.13
CA VAL A 13 -18.66 6.93 -7.12
C VAL A 13 -17.96 8.17 -7.65
N GLN A 14 -16.61 8.17 -7.58
CA GLN A 14 -15.76 9.32 -7.90
C GLN A 14 -16.18 10.58 -7.11
N GLY A 15 -16.41 10.38 -5.80
CA GLY A 15 -16.92 11.42 -4.92
C GLY A 15 -15.98 12.61 -4.72
N ASP A 16 -14.68 12.42 -4.90
CA ASP A 16 -13.66 13.48 -4.89
C ASP A 16 -13.89 14.53 -5.99
N GLY A 17 -14.42 14.12 -7.15
CA GLY A 17 -14.84 15.06 -8.20
C GLY A 17 -16.20 15.71 -7.98
N LYS A 18 -16.95 15.34 -6.94
CA LYS A 18 -18.36 15.71 -6.73
C LYS A 18 -18.66 16.34 -5.36
N SER A 19 -17.74 16.25 -4.41
CA SER A 19 -17.91 16.76 -3.04
C SER A 19 -16.60 17.33 -2.53
N LEU A 20 -16.64 18.59 -2.09
CA LEU A 20 -15.48 19.28 -1.51
C LEU A 20 -14.96 18.58 -0.25
N SER A 21 -15.85 18.02 0.57
CA SER A 21 -15.45 17.28 1.77
C SER A 21 -14.73 15.97 1.42
N ILE A 22 -15.18 15.26 0.38
CA ILE A 22 -14.50 14.04 -0.09
C ILE A 22 -13.15 14.39 -0.74
N ALA A 23 -13.08 15.49 -1.51
CA ALA A 23 -11.84 15.98 -2.10
C ALA A 23 -10.81 16.39 -1.02
N ALA A 24 -11.22 17.14 0.00
CA ALA A 24 -10.35 17.52 1.10
C ALA A 24 -9.82 16.29 1.84
N ALA A 25 -10.70 15.31 2.12
CA ALA A 25 -10.30 14.06 2.76
C ALA A 25 -9.31 13.25 1.91
N SER A 26 -9.50 13.20 0.58
CA SER A 26 -8.59 12.46 -0.32
C SER A 26 -7.21 13.11 -0.40
N ILE A 27 -7.12 14.45 -0.38
CA ILE A 27 -5.85 15.19 -0.33
C ILE A 27 -5.10 14.88 0.97
N ILE A 28 -5.77 15.00 2.12
CA ILE A 28 -5.17 14.73 3.43
C ILE A 28 -4.67 13.28 3.48
N ALA A 29 -5.49 12.33 3.04
CA ALA A 29 -5.13 10.91 3.03
C ALA A 29 -3.94 10.61 2.12
N LYS A 30 -3.86 11.24 0.93
CA LYS A 30 -2.72 11.09 0.02
C LYS A 30 -1.44 11.64 0.63
N HIS A 31 -1.49 12.87 1.15
CA HIS A 31 -0.33 13.54 1.72
C HIS A 31 0.26 12.73 2.88
N TYR A 32 -0.58 12.34 3.85
CA TYR A 32 -0.14 11.52 4.97
C TYR A 32 0.46 10.18 4.52
N ARG A 33 -0.16 9.53 3.53
CA ARG A 33 0.36 8.26 3.01
C ARG A 33 1.74 8.44 2.38
N ASP A 34 1.96 9.50 1.61
CA ASP A 34 3.26 9.72 0.97
C ASP A 34 4.36 9.98 2.00
N GLU A 35 4.09 10.81 3.01
CA GLU A 35 5.02 11.06 4.12
C GLU A 35 5.34 9.78 4.90
N LEU A 36 4.33 8.92 5.11
CA LEU A 36 4.54 7.62 5.74
C LEU A 36 5.46 6.73 4.89
N MET A 37 5.23 6.65 3.58
CA MET A 37 6.06 5.82 2.70
C MET A 37 7.52 6.31 2.63
N ILE A 38 7.74 7.63 2.66
CA ILE A 38 9.09 8.21 2.77
C ILE A 38 9.76 7.81 4.09
N ARG A 39 9.04 7.90 5.21
CA ARG A 39 9.58 7.48 6.52
C ARG A 39 9.96 6.01 6.54
N ILE A 40 9.09 5.14 6.04
CA ILE A 40 9.37 3.70 5.97
C ILE A 40 10.56 3.43 5.03
N ALA A 41 10.70 4.18 3.94
CA ALA A 41 11.85 4.03 3.03
C ALA A 41 13.20 4.28 3.72
N ASN A 42 13.25 5.14 4.76
CA ASN A 42 14.49 5.34 5.52
C ASN A 42 14.93 4.07 6.25
N ASP A 43 13.98 3.32 6.81
CA ASP A 43 14.24 2.05 7.50
C ASP A 43 14.44 0.88 6.52
N PHE A 44 13.86 0.98 5.32
CA PHE A 44 13.88 -0.04 4.27
C PHE A 44 14.27 0.56 2.90
N PRO A 45 15.53 0.98 2.73
CA PRO A 45 15.96 1.81 1.58
C PRO A 45 15.92 1.10 0.23
N HIS A 46 15.83 -0.23 0.21
CA HIS A 46 15.96 -1.00 -1.03
C HIS A 46 14.70 -1.04 -1.89
N TYR A 47 13.52 -0.71 -1.33
CA TYR A 47 12.24 -0.93 -2.01
C TYR A 47 11.74 0.28 -2.82
N GLY A 48 12.44 1.43 -2.77
CA GLY A 48 12.11 2.65 -3.51
C GLY A 48 10.76 3.27 -3.11
N TRP A 49 10.33 3.06 -1.86
CA TRP A 49 9.02 3.43 -1.36
C TRP A 49 8.76 4.94 -1.31
N GLU A 50 9.81 5.74 -1.19
CA GLU A 50 9.78 7.20 -1.31
C GLU A 50 9.36 7.66 -2.72
N ARG A 51 9.52 6.81 -3.74
CA ARG A 51 9.14 7.10 -5.14
C ARG A 51 7.89 6.36 -5.58
N ASN A 52 7.75 5.09 -5.18
CA ASN A 52 6.68 4.24 -5.65
C ASN A 52 5.54 4.06 -4.65
N ALA A 53 5.62 4.61 -3.43
CA ALA A 53 4.57 4.55 -2.41
C ALA A 53 3.99 3.13 -2.14
N GLY A 54 4.81 2.09 -2.32
CA GLY A 54 4.42 0.69 -2.12
C GLY A 54 3.73 0.04 -3.32
N TYR A 55 3.55 0.74 -4.44
CA TYR A 55 3.06 0.14 -5.68
C TYR A 55 4.07 -0.87 -6.23
N GLY A 56 3.58 -1.95 -6.84
CA GLY A 56 4.39 -3.05 -7.39
C GLY A 56 5.12 -2.68 -8.69
N THR A 57 5.98 -1.66 -8.62
CA THR A 57 6.86 -1.27 -9.73
C THR A 57 7.95 -2.32 -9.96
N ARG A 58 8.61 -2.28 -11.13
CA ARG A 58 9.72 -3.19 -11.43
C ARG A 58 10.85 -3.09 -10.39
N GLU A 59 11.15 -1.89 -9.92
CA GLU A 59 12.14 -1.63 -8.87
C GLU A 59 11.74 -2.31 -7.55
N HIS A 60 10.49 -2.14 -7.12
CA HIS A 60 9.96 -2.74 -5.90
C HIS A 60 9.94 -4.28 -5.98
N LEU A 61 9.50 -4.86 -7.11
CA LEU A 61 9.48 -6.30 -7.30
C LEU A 61 10.89 -6.90 -7.29
N LYS A 62 11.87 -6.23 -7.90
CA LYS A 62 13.28 -6.63 -7.84
C LYS A 62 13.84 -6.54 -6.42
N ALA A 63 13.48 -5.49 -5.67
CA ALA A 63 13.89 -5.37 -4.27
C ALA A 63 13.29 -6.49 -3.41
N LEU A 64 12.03 -6.87 -3.64
CA LEU A 64 11.39 -8.03 -3.01
C LEU A 64 12.11 -9.34 -3.33
N GLU A 65 12.66 -9.48 -4.54
CA GLU A 65 13.46 -10.65 -4.92
C GLU A 65 14.79 -10.71 -4.15
N ILE A 66 15.48 -9.58 -4.02
CA ILE A 66 16.83 -9.51 -3.43
C ILE A 66 16.79 -9.46 -1.90
N HIS A 67 15.88 -8.67 -1.33
CA HIS A 67 15.86 -8.33 0.10
C HIS A 67 14.72 -9.02 0.87
N GLY A 68 13.81 -9.71 0.17
CA GLY A 68 12.71 -10.44 0.79
C GLY A 68 11.53 -9.57 1.22
N VAL A 69 10.54 -10.19 1.85
CA VAL A 69 9.30 -9.55 2.32
C VAL A 69 9.51 -8.93 3.71
N THR A 70 8.98 -7.73 3.93
CA THR A 70 9.02 -7.04 5.23
C THR A 70 7.65 -6.99 5.93
N ILE A 71 7.62 -6.50 7.17
CA ILE A 71 6.38 -6.29 7.95
C ILE A 71 5.39 -5.32 7.27
N HIS A 72 5.87 -4.42 6.42
CA HIS A 72 5.03 -3.42 5.74
C HIS A 72 4.39 -3.95 4.46
N HIS A 73 4.80 -5.13 3.99
CA HIS A 73 4.20 -5.75 2.81
C HIS A 73 2.88 -6.42 3.14
N ARG A 74 1.89 -6.23 2.26
CA ARG A 74 0.59 -6.91 2.37
C ARG A 74 0.72 -8.36 1.93
N ARG A 75 0.84 -9.27 2.89
CA ARG A 75 1.10 -10.71 2.65
C ARG A 75 0.06 -11.42 1.79
N SER A 76 -1.18 -10.92 1.75
CA SER A 76 -2.25 -11.47 0.91
C SER A 76 -2.20 -11.03 -0.55
N PHE A 77 -1.36 -10.04 -0.89
CA PHE A 77 -1.28 -9.54 -2.27
C PHE A 77 -0.45 -10.51 -3.11
N ALA A 78 -0.94 -10.84 -4.31
CA ALA A 78 -0.44 -11.97 -5.10
C ALA A 78 1.09 -12.05 -5.26
N PRO A 79 1.84 -10.97 -5.55
CA PRO A 79 3.31 -11.05 -5.66
C PRO A 79 3.98 -11.46 -4.35
N VAL A 80 3.52 -10.90 -3.23
CA VAL A 80 4.07 -11.17 -1.89
C VAL A 80 3.68 -12.57 -1.42
N PHE A 81 2.41 -12.94 -1.58
CA PHE A 81 1.91 -14.26 -1.20
C PHE A 81 2.68 -15.40 -1.91
N LYS A 82 2.85 -15.29 -3.23
CA LYS A 82 3.59 -16.28 -4.02
C LYS A 82 5.02 -16.44 -3.53
N ARG A 83 5.69 -15.35 -3.17
CA ARG A 83 7.07 -15.38 -2.66
C ARG A 83 7.17 -16.09 -1.31
N LEU A 84 6.26 -15.76 -0.38
CA LEU A 84 6.22 -16.41 0.94
C LEU A 84 5.97 -17.93 0.84
N VAL A 85 5.11 -18.36 -0.10
CA VAL A 85 4.87 -19.78 -0.35
C VAL A 85 6.14 -20.45 -0.92
N GLN A 86 6.81 -19.82 -1.89
CA GLN A 86 8.05 -20.36 -2.48
C GLN A 86 9.19 -20.49 -1.46
N GLU A 87 9.40 -19.47 -0.61
CA GLU A 87 10.38 -19.50 0.47
C GLU A 87 10.10 -20.62 1.49
N SER A 88 8.83 -20.91 1.76
CA SER A 88 8.43 -22.00 2.68
C SER A 88 8.67 -23.39 2.06
N SER A 89 8.56 -23.53 0.74
CA SER A 89 8.86 -24.79 0.04
C SER A 89 10.35 -25.04 -0.18
N ALA A 90 11.20 -24.00 -0.17
CA ALA A 90 12.65 -24.13 -0.34
C ALA A 90 13.40 -24.41 0.98
N ASN A 91 12.78 -24.13 2.13
CA ASN A 91 13.32 -24.34 3.47
C ASN A 91 12.87 -25.67 4.12
N ASN A 92 12.31 -26.60 3.33
CA ASN A 92 11.84 -27.92 3.75
C ASN A 92 12.44 -28.99 2.85
#